data_AF-A0A0N4XBH6-F1
#
_entry.id   AF-A0A0N4XBH6-F1
#
_cell.length_a   1.000
_cell.length_b   1.000
_cell.length_c   1.000
_cell.angle_alpha   90.00
_cell.angle_beta   90.00
_cell.angle_gamma   90.00
#
_symmetry.space_group_name_H-M   'P 1'
#
loop_
_entity.id
_entity.type
_entity.pdbx_description
1 polymer ?
#
loop_
_entity_poly.entity_id
_entity_poly.type
_entity_poly.pdbx_seq_one_letter_code
_entity_poly.pdbx_strand_id
1 'polypeptide(L)'
;MVKLDRNAVLEYSTFKVPYEELNMEFRRGHKNMERAGAALKRSILSLRHILSEKDGCVSTVTARESFREFKSKLEQLDAAKKDAVRKQRQFIKNMQARIQFLRNEVSLANSFHKIV
;
A
#
# COMPACT_ATOMS: atom_id res chain seq x y z
N MET A 1 -39.01 11.83 1.30
CA MET A 1 -37.83 11.17 0.69
C MET A 1 -37.16 12.19 -0.23
N VAL A 2 -36.04 12.78 0.18
CA VAL A 2 -35.36 13.83 -0.61
C VAL A 2 -34.73 13.16 -1.83
N LYS A 3 -35.09 13.61 -3.04
CA LYS A 3 -34.43 13.16 -4.28
C LYS A 3 -32.98 13.66 -4.23
N LEU A 4 -32.04 12.77 -3.94
CA LEU A 4 -30.62 13.06 -4.04
C LEU A 4 -30.30 13.46 -5.48
N ASP A 5 -29.60 14.57 -5.65
CA ASP A 5 -29.10 15.02 -6.94
C ASP A 5 -28.24 13.91 -7.56
N ARG A 6 -28.66 13.43 -8.72
CA ARG A 6 -28.01 12.33 -9.44
C ARG A 6 -26.56 12.66 -9.76
N ASN A 7 -26.25 13.93 -10.04
CA ASN A 7 -24.89 14.37 -10.32
C ASN A 7 -24.02 14.32 -9.06
N ALA A 8 -24.53 14.78 -7.93
CA ALA A 8 -23.85 14.68 -6.63
C ALA A 8 -23.57 13.22 -6.22
N VAL A 9 -24.51 12.30 -6.47
CA VAL A 9 -24.32 10.85 -6.22
C VAL A 9 -23.23 10.28 -7.13
N LEU A 10 -23.21 10.69 -8.40
CA LEU A 10 -22.20 10.25 -9.37
C LEU A 10 -20.81 10.75 -8.97
N GLU A 11 -20.68 12.02 -8.61
CA GLU A 11 -19.42 12.63 -8.17
C GLU A 11 -18.88 11.95 -6.90
N TYR A 12 -19.76 11.74 -5.91
CA TYR A 12 -19.42 11.09 -4.65
C TYR A 12 -18.92 9.65 -4.85
N SER A 13 -19.64 8.85 -5.64
CA SER A 13 -19.29 7.44 -5.90
C SER A 13 -18.07 7.27 -6.81
N THR A 14 -17.77 8.26 -7.64
CA THR A 14 -16.64 8.23 -8.59
C THR A 14 -15.35 8.72 -7.98
N PHE A 15 -15.40 9.79 -7.19
CA PHE A 15 -14.20 10.48 -6.72
C PHE A 15 -14.00 10.32 -5.21
N LYS A 16 -15.03 10.61 -4.42
CA LYS A 16 -14.90 10.67 -2.97
C LYS A 16 -14.71 9.29 -2.33
N VAL A 17 -15.59 8.33 -2.62
CA VAL A 17 -15.47 6.97 -2.08
C VAL A 17 -14.13 6.32 -2.48
N PRO A 18 -13.71 6.36 -3.76
CA PRO A 18 -12.44 5.77 -4.14
C PRO A 18 -11.24 6.47 -3.49
N TYR A 19 -11.27 7.79 -3.36
CA TYR A 19 -10.20 8.50 -2.66
C TYR A 19 -10.11 8.13 -1.17
N GLU A 20 -11.24 7.96 -0.49
CA GLU A 20 -11.28 7.50 0.90
C GLU A 20 -10.71 6.08 1.03
N GLU A 21 -11.06 5.17 0.12
CA GLU A 21 -10.51 3.82 0.05
C GLU A 21 -8.99 3.83 -0.22
N LEU A 22 -8.51 4.66 -1.14
CA LEU A 22 -7.09 4.85 -1.43
C LEU A 22 -6.33 5.27 -0.17
N ASN A 23 -6.87 6.24 0.56
CA ASN A 23 -6.31 6.75 1.82
C ASN A 23 -6.30 5.69 2.91
N MET A 24 -7.36 4.90 3.04
CA MET A 24 -7.41 3.79 3.99
C MET A 24 -6.32 2.76 3.69
N GLU A 25 -6.17 2.37 2.43
CA GLU A 25 -5.12 1.43 2.01
C GLU A 25 -3.71 2.01 2.17
N PHE A 26 -3.53 3.31 1.95
CA PHE A 26 -2.27 4.00 2.19
C PHE A 26 -1.88 3.91 3.67
N ARG A 27 -2.80 4.25 4.57
CA ARG A 27 -2.58 4.17 6.03
C ARG A 27 -2.32 2.73 6.48
N ARG A 28 -3.01 1.74 5.92
CA ARG A 28 -2.76 0.31 6.20
C ARG A 28 -1.36 -0.10 5.75
N GLY A 29 -0.98 0.25 4.52
CA GLY A 29 0.36 0.01 3.99
C GLY A 29 1.44 0.62 4.88
N HIS A 30 1.28 1.88 5.28
CA HIS A 30 2.19 2.56 6.19
C HIS A 30 2.34 1.84 7.54
N LYS A 31 1.23 1.45 8.18
CA LYS A 31 1.27 0.69 9.45
C LYS A 31 1.98 -0.65 9.31
N ASN A 32 1.81 -1.35 8.19
CA ASN A 32 2.47 -2.62 7.94
C ASN A 32 3.99 -2.45 7.76
N MET A 33 4.41 -1.42 7.01
CA MET A 33 5.82 -1.08 6.87
C MET A 33 6.45 -0.68 8.21
N GLU A 34 5.76 0.12 9.03
CA GLU A 34 6.23 0.49 10.37
C GLU A 34 6.43 -0.72 11.28
N ARG A 35 5.48 -1.68 11.27
CA ARG A 35 5.61 -2.93 12.03
C ARG A 35 6.80 -3.77 11.56
N ALA A 36 6.98 -3.92 10.24
CA ALA A 36 8.11 -4.65 9.67
C ALA A 36 9.44 -3.96 9.99
N GLY A 37 9.49 -2.63 9.89
CA GLY A 37 10.64 -1.81 10.24
C GLY A 37 11.01 -1.92 11.72
N ALA A 38 10.02 -1.93 12.62
CA ALA A 38 10.26 -2.16 14.05
C ALA A 38 10.83 -3.57 14.32
N ALA A 39 10.33 -4.60 13.62
CA ALA A 39 10.88 -5.96 13.73
C ALA A 39 12.33 -6.04 13.22
N LEU A 40 12.64 -5.38 12.11
CA LEU A 40 14.00 -5.27 11.58
C LEU A 40 14.95 -4.53 12.54
N LYS A 41 14.49 -3.43 13.14
CA LYS A 41 15.25 -2.69 14.16
C LYS A 41 15.59 -3.57 15.37
N ARG A 42 14.66 -4.42 15.82
CA ARG A 42 14.92 -5.37 16.90
C ARG A 42 15.93 -6.44 16.51
N SER A 43 15.83 -7.01 15.30
CA SER A 43 16.76 -8.06 14.86
C SER A 43 18.18 -7.54 14.66
N ILE A 44 18.37 -6.30 14.16
CA ILE A 44 19.71 -5.72 14.05
C ILE A 44 20.34 -5.40 15.41
N LEU A 45 19.53 -4.99 16.40
CA LEU A 45 20.02 -4.78 17.77
C LEU A 45 20.44 -6.11 18.41
N SER A 46 19.64 -7.16 18.25
CA SER A 46 19.98 -8.52 18.68
C SER A 46 21.28 -9.01 18.03
N LEU A 47 21.41 -8.85 16.71
CA LEU A 47 22.63 -9.20 15.99
C LEU A 47 23.86 -8.44 16.52
N ARG A 48 23.74 -7.12 16.72
CA ARG A 48 24.83 -6.32 17.29
C ARG A 48 25.23 -6.80 18.68
N HIS A 49 24.25 -7.08 19.53
CA HIS A 49 24.49 -7.58 20.87
C HIS A 49 25.27 -8.89 20.85
N ILE A 50 24.83 -9.87 20.04
CA ILE A 50 25.51 -11.16 19.87
C ILE A 50 26.95 -10.99 19.36
N LEU A 51 27.19 -10.03 18.48
CA LEU A 51 28.52 -9.74 17.94
C LEU A 51 29.41 -8.93 18.88
N SER A 52 28.84 -8.23 19.87
CA SER A 52 29.57 -7.32 20.77
C SER A 52 29.83 -7.92 22.15
N GLU A 53 29.00 -8.86 22.61
CA GLU A 53 29.06 -9.40 23.98
C GLU A 53 30.19 -10.40 24.25
N LYS A 54 30.93 -10.84 23.24
CA LYS A 54 31.97 -11.85 23.46
C LYS A 54 33.32 -11.30 23.11
N ASP A 55 34.20 -11.22 24.11
CA ASP A 55 35.65 -11.02 24.05
C ASP A 55 36.34 -12.08 23.15
N GLY A 56 36.00 -12.11 21.86
CA GLY A 56 36.68 -12.85 20.81
C GLY A 56 36.03 -14.14 20.31
N CYS A 57 34.98 -14.70 20.93
CA CYS A 57 34.45 -16.00 20.48
C CYS A 57 32.91 -16.08 20.41
N VAL A 58 32.34 -15.61 19.32
CA VAL A 58 30.94 -15.86 18.95
C VAL A 58 30.84 -17.20 18.21
N SER A 59 29.90 -18.06 18.63
CA SER A 59 29.61 -19.28 17.89
C SER A 59 29.15 -18.93 16.48
N THR A 60 29.80 -19.54 15.48
CA THR A 60 29.44 -19.34 14.06
C THR A 60 27.99 -19.72 13.77
N VAL A 61 27.45 -20.70 14.51
CA VAL A 61 26.04 -21.12 14.41
C VAL A 61 25.13 -19.99 14.87
N THR A 62 25.36 -19.43 16.06
CA THR A 62 24.57 -18.35 16.64
C THR A 62 24.60 -17.10 15.77
N ALA A 63 25.80 -16.67 15.33
CA ALA A 63 25.92 -15.55 14.42
C ALA A 63 25.15 -15.78 13.11
N ARG A 64 25.26 -16.99 12.52
CA ARG A 64 24.56 -17.33 11.27
C ARG A 64 23.05 -17.29 11.43
N GLU A 65 22.51 -17.77 12.54
CA GLU A 65 21.08 -17.72 12.84
C GLU A 65 20.57 -16.28 12.99
N SER A 66 21.30 -15.44 13.72
CA SER A 66 20.95 -14.02 13.87
C SER A 66 21.01 -13.26 12.55
N PHE A 67 22.01 -13.54 11.71
CA PHE A 67 22.06 -12.98 10.35
C PHE A 67 20.89 -13.46 9.48
N ARG A 68 20.52 -14.75 9.58
CA ARG A 68 19.37 -15.31 8.85
C ARG A 68 18.07 -14.63 9.30
N GLU A 69 17.89 -14.43 10.59
CA GLU A 69 16.73 -13.72 11.14
C GLU A 69 16.69 -12.27 10.63
N PHE A 70 17.80 -11.53 10.75
CA PHE A 70 17.91 -10.17 10.24
C PHE A 70 17.56 -10.09 8.76
N LYS A 71 18.12 -10.98 7.93
CA LYS A 71 17.80 -11.07 6.50
C LYS A 71 16.31 -11.32 6.27
N SER A 72 15.71 -12.26 6.99
CA SER A 72 14.27 -12.54 6.87
C SER A 72 13.40 -11.32 7.21
N LYS A 73 13.77 -10.55 8.26
CA LYS A 73 13.05 -9.30 8.60
C LYS A 73 13.24 -8.21 7.53
N LEU A 74 14.41 -8.15 6.89
CA LEU A 74 14.66 -7.22 5.80
C LEU A 74 13.79 -7.56 4.58
N GLU A 75 13.70 -8.84 4.23
CA GLU A 75 12.82 -9.33 3.16
C GLU A 75 11.34 -9.06 3.46
N GLN A 76 10.91 -9.20 4.71
CA GLN A 76 9.54 -8.85 5.14
C GLN A 76 9.23 -7.36 4.96
N LEU A 77 10.18 -6.48 5.27
CA LEU A 77 10.03 -5.03 5.05
C LEU A 77 9.94 -4.69 3.56
N ASP A 78 10.81 -5.28 2.74
CA ASP A 78 10.78 -5.09 1.28
C ASP A 78 9.47 -5.59 0.67
N ALA A 79 8.98 -6.76 1.12
CA ALA A 79 7.69 -7.30 0.70
C ALA A 79 6.53 -6.38 1.09
N ALA A 80 6.51 -5.84 2.33
CA ALA A 80 5.50 -4.90 2.78
C ALA A 80 5.48 -3.61 1.94
N LYS A 81 6.67 -3.08 1.61
CA LYS A 81 6.82 -1.92 0.71
C LYS A 81 6.28 -2.21 -0.69
N LYS A 82 6.69 -3.34 -1.29
CA LYS A 82 6.26 -3.76 -2.63
C LYS A 82 4.75 -3.95 -2.69
N ASP A 83 4.16 -4.59 -1.69
CA ASP A 83 2.71 -4.79 -1.61
C ASP A 83 1.94 -3.47 -1.49
N ALA A 84 2.42 -2.56 -0.62
CA ALA A 84 1.81 -1.23 -0.47
C ALA A 84 1.80 -0.46 -1.80
N VAL A 85 2.95 -0.40 -2.50
CA VAL A 85 3.06 0.28 -3.80
C VAL A 85 2.18 -0.40 -4.85
N ARG A 86 2.14 -1.74 -4.89
CA ARG A 86 1.31 -2.51 -5.82
C ARG A 86 -0.18 -2.18 -5.64
N LYS A 87 -0.66 -2.17 -4.39
CA LYS A 87 -2.06 -1.83 -4.08
C LYS A 87 -2.41 -0.41 -4.47
N GLN A 88 -1.54 0.56 -4.17
CA GLN A 88 -1.74 1.95 -4.56
C GLN A 88 -1.81 2.11 -6.10
N ARG A 89 -0.91 1.45 -6.84
CA ARG A 89 -0.96 1.43 -8.32
C ARG A 89 -2.25 0.81 -8.85
N GLN A 90 -2.69 -0.31 -8.29
CA GLN A 90 -3.93 -0.95 -8.70
C GLN A 90 -5.14 -0.04 -8.46
N PHE A 91 -5.15 0.65 -7.32
CA PHE A 91 -6.21 1.57 -6.96
C PHE A 91 -6.30 2.75 -7.95
N ILE A 92 -5.15 3.36 -8.27
CA ILE A 92 -5.07 4.45 -9.27
C ILE A 92 -5.57 3.97 -10.64
N LYS A 93 -5.17 2.76 -11.08
CA LYS A 93 -5.66 2.18 -12.35
C LYS A 93 -7.19 2.03 -12.35
N ASN A 94 -7.75 1.56 -11.24
CA ASN A 94 -9.20 1.41 -11.11
C ASN A 94 -9.91 2.78 -11.16
N MET A 95 -9.36 3.81 -10.51
CA MET A 95 -9.90 5.18 -10.60
C MET A 95 -9.82 5.73 -12.03
N GLN A 96 -8.70 5.54 -12.71
CA GLN A 96 -8.54 5.95 -14.11
C GLN A 96 -9.56 5.27 -15.03
N ALA A 97 -9.81 3.96 -14.85
CA ALA A 97 -10.81 3.22 -15.61
C ALA A 97 -12.23 3.76 -15.39
N ARG A 98 -12.60 4.10 -14.14
CA ARG A 98 -13.89 4.73 -13.82
C ARG A 98 -14.04 6.10 -14.47
N ILE A 99 -13.01 6.93 -14.43
CA ILE A 99 -13.01 8.25 -15.10
C ILE A 99 -13.16 8.08 -16.62
N GLN A 100 -12.44 7.13 -17.22
CA GLN A 100 -12.53 6.83 -18.65
C GLN A 100 -13.96 6.41 -19.03
N PHE A 101 -14.58 5.55 -18.23
CA PHE A 101 -15.96 5.10 -18.44
C PHE A 101 -16.94 6.28 -18.46
N LEU A 102 -16.86 7.16 -17.46
CA LEU A 102 -17.74 8.35 -17.39
C LEU A 102 -17.51 9.32 -18.56
N ARG A 103 -16.26 9.54 -18.96
CA ARG A 103 -15.94 10.38 -20.13
C ARG A 103 -16.57 9.81 -21.40
N ASN A 104 -16.55 8.49 -21.57
CA ASN A 104 -17.15 7.83 -22.72
C ASN A 104 -18.68 7.95 -22.69
N GLU A 105 -19.33 7.78 -21.53
CA GLU A 105 -20.79 7.96 -21.40
C GLU A 105 -21.22 9.40 -21.73
N VAL A 106 -20.49 10.41 -21.21
CA VAL A 106 -20.75 11.82 -21.52
C VAL A 106 -20.56 12.11 -23.01
N SER A 107 -19.51 11.55 -23.61
CA SER A 107 -19.27 11.69 -25.05
C SER A 107 -20.41 11.10 -25.87
N LEU A 108 -20.90 9.90 -25.53
CA LEU A 108 -22.02 9.25 -26.21
C LEU A 108 -23.30 10.07 -26.07
N ALA A 109 -23.63 10.54 -24.86
CA ALA A 109 -24.81 11.38 -24.62
C ALA A 109 -24.79 12.67 -25.46
N ASN A 110 -23.62 13.32 -25.58
CA ASN A 110 -23.46 14.52 -26.40
C ASN A 110 -23.56 14.24 -27.91
N SER A 111 -23.17 13.05 -28.38
CA SER A 111 -23.35 12.63 -29.77
C SER A 111 -24.83 12.47 -30.14
N PHE A 112 -25.64 11.91 -29.25
CA PHE A 112 -27.08 11.73 -29.48
C PHE A 112 -27.85 13.06 -29.45
N HIS A 113 -27.41 14.04 -28.65
CA HIS A 113 -28.01 15.39 -28.64
C HIS A 113 -27.74 16.22 -29.91
N LYS A 114 -26.78 15.82 -30.75
CA LYS A 114 -26.51 16.50 -32.04
C LYS A 114 -27.30 15.92 -33.22
N ILE A 115 -28.01 14.82 -33.02
CA ILE A 115 -28.74 14.09 -34.07
C ILE A 115 -30.27 14.33 -33.96
N VAL A 116 -30.73 15.10 -32.96
CA VAL A 116 -32.12 15.52 -32.79
C VAL A 116 -32.25 17.02 -33.05
#